data_AF-A0A2I0CSG7-F1
#
_entry.id   AF-A0A2I0CSG7-F1
#
_cell.length_a   1.000
_cell.length_b   1.000
_cell.length_c   1.000
_cell.angle_alpha   90.00
_cell.angle_beta   90.00
_cell.angle_gamma   90.00
#
_symmetry.space_group_name_H-M   'P 1'
#
loop_
_entity.id
_entity.type
_entity.pdbx_description
1 polymer ?
#
loop_
_entity_poly.entity_id
_entity_poly.type
_entity_poly.pdbx_seq_one_letter_code
_entity_poly.pdbx_strand_id
1 'polypeptide(L)'
;MRQLLLSCLLCLCGLAQAATGVFPDSTFNNLDHGLYWFGYGDTWQKAVPGQSNAYYNASKPTLIYVHGWQNGSTQKKNRETFNRKDAGGPDLDLAYAWLAAGYNVGILYWNQFADEGEVKDAEAKIWTASSPRAMRWRNSSGVYSAGPNISAGELLFRSYRDNLAGYSGSNIRLVGHSLGNQLAIVITKKISDAVSAGSMNSKLLPKRVALLDPFYSNQAKSYLGNKWVGEVCRSYVSELKSKGVIFEAYRSSGASSTGFIGDSNSGLMNMTAFSELKPWYFASTQLTEKHNAAVWHYLWSFSFNPPLISGTSNQAASARTSDSRIGTLMNGTQKLVQDQGAYTKEPSDDNFKLQAR
;
A
#
# COMPACT_ATOMS: atom_id res chain seq x y z
N MET A 1 -52.42 -22.93 36.07
CA MET A 1 -51.56 -21.79 36.48
C MET A 1 -50.12 -22.26 36.49
N ARG A 2 -49.21 -21.46 35.91
CA ARG A 2 -47.77 -21.67 35.68
C ARG A 2 -47.43 -22.56 34.47
N GLN A 3 -46.54 -22.21 33.56
CA GLN A 3 -45.94 -20.94 33.17
C GLN A 3 -45.23 -21.26 31.83
N LEU A 4 -45.58 -20.57 30.75
CA LEU A 4 -44.83 -20.62 29.49
C LEU A 4 -43.45 -19.98 29.72
N LEU A 5 -42.37 -20.66 29.34
CA LEU A 5 -41.05 -20.07 29.15
C LEU A 5 -40.66 -20.26 27.69
N LEU A 6 -40.96 -19.23 26.90
CA LEU A 6 -40.41 -19.02 25.56
C LEU A 6 -38.92 -18.69 25.70
N SER A 7 -38.06 -19.55 25.19
CA SER A 7 -36.63 -19.28 25.06
C SER A 7 -36.35 -18.60 23.72
N CYS A 8 -36.48 -17.27 23.68
CA CYS A 8 -35.93 -16.48 22.57
C CYS A 8 -34.41 -16.40 22.74
N LEU A 9 -33.67 -17.19 21.98
CA LEU A 9 -32.23 -16.96 21.75
C LEU A 9 -32.09 -15.64 20.97
N LEU A 10 -31.76 -14.57 21.67
CA LEU A 10 -31.21 -13.35 21.08
C LEU A 10 -29.77 -13.65 20.64
N CYS A 11 -29.58 -13.99 19.37
CA CYS A 11 -28.30 -13.81 18.70
C CYS A 11 -28.00 -12.31 18.64
N LEU A 12 -27.32 -11.79 19.67
CA LEU A 12 -26.64 -10.50 19.61
C LEU A 12 -25.47 -10.63 18.63
N CYS A 13 -25.75 -10.43 17.35
CA CYS A 13 -24.73 -10.03 16.40
C CYS A 13 -24.20 -8.68 16.89
N GLY A 14 -23.02 -8.69 17.50
CA GLY A 14 -22.31 -7.47 17.85
C GLY A 14 -22.06 -6.68 16.56
N LEU A 15 -22.89 -5.68 16.31
CA LEU A 15 -22.58 -4.60 15.38
C LEU A 15 -21.41 -3.85 16.03
N ALA A 16 -20.19 -4.25 15.70
CA ALA A 16 -19.03 -3.43 15.94
C ALA A 16 -19.31 -2.08 15.29
N GLN A 17 -19.42 -1.02 16.10
CA GLN A 17 -19.65 0.34 15.62
C GLN A 17 -18.57 0.67 14.59
N ALA A 18 -19.00 0.85 13.35
CA ALA A 18 -18.20 1.44 12.30
C ALA A 18 -17.76 2.84 12.75
N ALA A 19 -16.49 3.00 13.11
CA ALA A 19 -15.91 4.31 13.39
C ALA A 19 -15.56 4.99 12.07
N THR A 20 -15.99 6.23 11.86
CA THR A 20 -15.62 7.05 10.70
C THR A 20 -14.30 7.74 10.97
N GLY A 21 -13.23 7.39 10.24
CA GLY A 21 -11.96 8.12 10.18
C GLY A 21 -11.13 8.27 11.48
N VAL A 22 -11.72 8.05 12.66
CA VAL A 22 -11.07 8.24 13.97
C VAL A 22 -10.84 6.88 14.62
N PHE A 23 -9.58 6.58 14.93
CA PHE A 23 -9.20 5.38 15.66
C PHE A 23 -9.27 5.63 17.17
N PRO A 24 -9.72 4.66 17.98
CA PRO A 24 -9.77 4.83 19.42
C PRO A 24 -8.34 4.95 19.99
N ASP A 25 -8.19 5.75 21.05
CA ASP A 25 -6.92 5.99 21.75
C ASP A 25 -6.14 4.71 22.09
N SER A 26 -6.86 3.63 22.43
CA SER A 26 -6.26 2.32 22.73
C SER A 26 -5.42 1.77 21.59
N THR A 27 -5.74 2.11 20.34
CA THR A 27 -4.99 1.75 19.11
C THR A 27 -3.58 2.37 19.10
N PHE A 28 -3.41 3.54 19.72
CA PHE A 28 -2.13 4.26 19.75
C PHE A 28 -1.37 4.05 21.06
N ASN A 29 -2.08 3.69 22.14
CA ASN A 29 -1.47 3.36 23.42
C ASN A 29 -0.89 1.93 23.46
N ASN A 30 -1.45 1.00 22.70
CA ASN A 30 -0.98 -0.39 22.60
C ASN A 30 -0.39 -0.64 21.22
N LEU A 31 0.46 -1.67 21.10
CA LEU A 31 0.96 -2.08 19.80
C LEU A 31 -0.20 -2.64 18.96
N ASP A 32 -0.52 -1.93 17.89
CA ASP A 32 -1.55 -2.29 16.93
C ASP A 32 -0.99 -2.26 15.50
N HIS A 33 -1.11 -3.39 14.82
CA HIS A 33 -0.71 -3.58 13.44
C HIS A 33 -1.60 -4.66 12.79
N GLY A 34 -1.45 -4.81 11.48
CA GLY A 34 -2.15 -5.83 10.70
C GLY A 34 -3.22 -5.25 9.78
N LEU A 35 -4.07 -6.12 9.26
CA LEU A 35 -5.01 -5.79 8.19
C LEU A 35 -6.31 -5.19 8.73
N TYR A 36 -6.74 -4.10 8.11
CA TYR A 36 -8.02 -3.44 8.35
C TYR A 36 -8.79 -3.37 7.04
N TRP A 37 -10.04 -3.78 7.07
CA TRP A 37 -10.95 -3.68 5.93
C TRP A 37 -11.82 -2.45 6.07
N PHE A 38 -12.08 -1.79 4.94
CA PHE A 38 -12.79 -0.52 4.86
C PHE A 38 -14.10 -0.69 4.08
N GLY A 39 -15.14 -0.04 4.57
CA GLY A 39 -16.40 0.23 3.87
C GLY A 39 -16.47 1.67 3.38
N TYR A 40 -17.66 2.08 2.94
CA TYR A 40 -17.91 3.44 2.48
C TYR A 40 -17.69 4.47 3.61
N GLY A 41 -17.23 5.66 3.24
CA GLY A 41 -17.10 6.79 4.16
C GLY A 41 -16.04 6.59 5.24
N ASP A 42 -14.93 5.92 4.89
CA ASP A 42 -13.84 5.60 5.83
C ASP A 42 -14.28 4.82 7.09
N THR A 43 -15.36 4.03 6.96
CA THR A 43 -15.73 3.05 7.98
C THR A 43 -14.79 1.86 7.91
N TRP A 44 -14.40 1.29 9.06
CA TRP A 44 -13.39 0.23 9.08
C TRP A 44 -13.65 -0.84 10.14
N GLN A 45 -13.07 -2.02 9.92
CA GLN A 45 -13.00 -3.10 10.90
C GLN A 45 -11.65 -3.84 10.79
N LYS A 46 -10.96 -3.99 11.92
CA LYS A 46 -9.74 -4.82 12.00
C LYS A 46 -10.06 -6.27 11.60
N ALA A 47 -9.21 -6.87 10.77
CA ALA A 47 -9.30 -8.27 10.44
C ALA A 47 -8.73 -9.12 11.59
N VAL A 48 -9.46 -10.17 11.97
CA VAL A 48 -9.03 -11.17 12.95
C VAL A 48 -9.11 -12.54 12.26
N PRO A 49 -8.02 -13.32 12.23
CA PRO A 49 -8.02 -14.61 11.56
C PRO A 49 -9.15 -15.53 12.03
N GLY A 50 -9.85 -16.16 11.08
CA GLY A 50 -10.96 -17.06 11.36
C GLY A 50 -12.27 -16.37 11.78
N GLN A 51 -12.31 -15.05 11.90
CA GLN A 51 -13.53 -14.29 12.21
C GLN A 51 -14.11 -13.62 10.97
N SER A 52 -15.44 -13.55 10.90
CA SER A 52 -16.14 -12.77 9.87
C SER A 52 -15.85 -11.28 10.03
N ASN A 53 -15.72 -10.57 8.91
CA ASN A 53 -15.53 -9.12 8.89
C ASN A 53 -16.56 -8.50 7.93
N ALA A 54 -17.23 -7.44 8.37
CA ALA A 54 -18.36 -6.81 7.66
C ALA A 54 -17.98 -6.25 6.28
N TYR A 55 -16.70 -5.95 6.06
CA TYR A 55 -16.19 -5.33 4.85
C TYR A 55 -15.39 -6.28 3.97
N TYR A 56 -15.28 -7.56 4.35
CA TYR A 56 -14.52 -8.56 3.62
C TYR A 56 -15.37 -9.72 3.12
N ASN A 57 -15.17 -10.07 1.86
CA ASN A 57 -15.68 -11.30 1.28
C ASN A 57 -14.57 -12.01 0.49
N ALA A 58 -14.29 -13.26 0.84
CA ALA A 58 -13.21 -14.07 0.26
C ALA A 58 -13.31 -14.28 -1.26
N SER A 59 -14.49 -14.12 -1.87
CA SER A 59 -14.68 -14.29 -3.32
C SER A 59 -14.51 -13.02 -4.14
N LYS A 60 -14.42 -11.84 -3.49
CA LYS A 60 -14.28 -10.55 -4.18
C LYS A 60 -12.82 -10.30 -4.61
N PRO A 61 -12.59 -9.54 -5.70
CA PRO A 61 -11.26 -8.97 -5.95
C PRO A 61 -10.86 -8.05 -4.78
N THR A 62 -9.56 -7.87 -4.56
CA THR A 62 -9.06 -7.23 -3.33
C THR A 62 -7.98 -6.20 -3.65
N LEU A 63 -8.10 -5.02 -3.05
CA LEU A 63 -7.07 -3.98 -3.00
C LEU A 63 -6.55 -3.86 -1.56
N ILE A 64 -5.25 -3.98 -1.36
CA ILE A 64 -4.61 -3.75 -0.06
C ILE A 64 -3.55 -2.66 -0.22
N TYR A 65 -3.64 -1.61 0.59
CA TYR A 65 -2.69 -0.52 0.65
C TYR A 65 -1.74 -0.67 1.86
N VAL A 66 -0.48 -0.29 1.68
CA VAL A 66 0.57 -0.28 2.71
C VAL A 66 1.25 1.08 2.69
N HIS A 67 1.08 1.84 3.76
CA HIS A 67 1.67 3.18 3.90
C HIS A 67 3.18 3.12 4.17
N GLY A 68 3.83 4.28 4.12
CA GLY A 68 5.26 4.44 4.38
C GLY A 68 5.64 4.89 5.78
N TRP A 69 6.67 5.73 5.85
CA TRP A 69 7.18 6.37 7.07
C TRP A 69 6.14 7.30 7.70
N GLN A 70 5.99 7.28 9.02
CA GLN A 70 4.87 7.89 9.74
C GLN A 70 5.30 8.71 10.97
N ASN A 71 6.35 9.52 10.81
CA ASN A 71 6.94 10.31 11.90
C ASN A 71 5.92 11.22 12.60
N GLY A 72 5.72 10.97 13.89
CA GLY A 72 4.83 11.72 14.77
C GLY A 72 3.33 11.39 14.60
N SER A 73 2.98 10.44 13.73
CA SER A 73 1.57 10.06 13.50
C SER A 73 0.91 9.49 14.75
N THR A 74 1.63 8.70 15.54
CA THR A 74 1.07 8.01 16.71
C THR A 74 0.74 8.99 17.82
N GLN A 75 1.61 9.97 18.07
CA GLN A 75 1.35 11.03 19.04
C GLN A 75 0.17 11.91 18.62
N LYS A 76 0.03 12.14 17.32
CA LYS A 76 -1.13 12.85 16.73
C LYS A 76 -2.39 11.99 16.67
N LYS A 77 -2.31 10.71 17.07
CA LYS A 77 -3.41 9.72 16.97
C LYS A 77 -4.00 9.67 15.57
N ASN A 78 -3.14 9.77 14.56
CA ASN A 78 -3.51 9.79 13.17
C ASN A 78 -3.06 8.50 12.47
N ARG A 79 -3.93 7.93 11.64
CA ARG A 79 -3.65 6.83 10.73
C ARG A 79 -4.16 7.21 9.35
N GLU A 80 -3.42 6.85 8.31
CA GLU A 80 -3.88 7.07 6.95
C GLU A 80 -5.17 6.30 6.68
N THR A 81 -6.18 6.98 6.14
CA THR A 81 -7.43 6.40 5.65
C THR A 81 -7.59 6.68 4.15
N PHE A 82 -8.75 6.37 3.55
CA PHE A 82 -9.00 6.62 2.14
C PHE A 82 -9.50 8.04 1.85
N ASN A 83 -9.87 8.83 2.86
CA ASN A 83 -9.86 10.29 2.75
C ASN A 83 -8.46 10.84 3.00
N ARG A 84 -7.89 11.51 1.98
CA ARG A 84 -6.50 12.00 1.97
C ARG A 84 -6.40 13.53 1.98
N LYS A 85 -7.45 14.24 2.41
CA LYS A 85 -7.47 15.70 2.50
C LYS A 85 -6.26 16.26 3.26
N ASP A 86 -5.96 15.68 4.42
CA ASP A 86 -4.85 16.11 5.29
C ASP A 86 -3.46 15.80 4.71
N ALA A 87 -3.40 15.02 3.62
CA ALA A 87 -2.18 14.73 2.86
C ALA A 87 -2.14 15.49 1.51
N GLY A 88 -2.90 16.59 1.40
CA GLY A 88 -3.00 17.42 0.21
C GLY A 88 -3.92 16.88 -0.88
N GLY A 89 -4.58 15.75 -0.65
CA GLY A 89 -5.57 15.15 -1.55
C GLY A 89 -6.90 15.92 -1.58
N PRO A 90 -7.85 15.46 -2.40
CA PRO A 90 -9.22 15.95 -2.35
C PRO A 90 -9.93 15.46 -1.07
N ASP A 91 -11.00 16.15 -0.67
CA ASP A 91 -11.88 15.72 0.42
C ASP A 91 -12.92 14.73 -0.10
N LEU A 92 -12.48 13.49 -0.36
CA LEU A 92 -13.26 12.43 -0.99
C LEU A 92 -12.92 11.07 -0.38
N ASP A 93 -13.88 10.16 -0.38
CA ASP A 93 -13.64 8.74 -0.11
C ASP A 93 -13.02 8.06 -1.35
N LEU A 94 -11.70 7.86 -1.33
CA LEU A 94 -10.98 7.25 -2.44
C LEU A 94 -11.20 5.73 -2.56
N ALA A 95 -11.83 5.08 -1.57
CA ALA A 95 -12.24 3.68 -1.68
C ALA A 95 -13.57 3.53 -2.43
N TYR A 96 -14.37 4.59 -2.55
CA TYR A 96 -15.74 4.52 -3.09
C TYR A 96 -15.83 3.78 -4.42
N ALA A 97 -15.05 4.19 -5.43
CA ALA A 97 -15.12 3.60 -6.77
C ALA A 97 -14.65 2.13 -6.80
N TRP A 98 -13.73 1.75 -5.91
CA TRP A 98 -13.27 0.37 -5.75
C TRP A 98 -14.34 -0.51 -5.11
N LEU A 99 -14.94 -0.04 -4.01
CA LEU A 99 -16.03 -0.71 -3.32
C LEU A 99 -17.25 -0.88 -4.24
N ALA A 100 -17.61 0.17 -5.00
CA ALA A 100 -18.69 0.12 -5.98
C ALA A 100 -18.42 -0.86 -7.14
N ALA A 101 -17.14 -1.07 -7.49
CA ALA A 101 -16.72 -2.10 -8.44
C ALA A 101 -16.63 -3.51 -7.82
N GLY A 102 -17.04 -3.68 -6.56
CA GLY A 102 -17.10 -4.96 -5.88
C GLY A 102 -15.77 -5.43 -5.27
N TYR A 103 -14.79 -4.54 -5.08
CA TYR A 103 -13.54 -4.90 -4.41
C TYR A 103 -13.72 -4.96 -2.88
N ASN A 104 -12.97 -5.84 -2.23
CA ASN A 104 -12.54 -5.61 -0.85
C ASN A 104 -11.46 -4.52 -0.88
N VAL A 105 -11.52 -3.57 0.04
CA VAL A 105 -10.52 -2.49 0.15
C VAL A 105 -9.97 -2.48 1.57
N GLY A 106 -8.65 -2.56 1.72
CA GLY A 106 -8.02 -2.64 3.02
C GLY A 106 -6.69 -1.91 3.13
N ILE A 107 -6.26 -1.67 4.36
CA ILE A 107 -4.95 -1.10 4.70
C ILE A 107 -4.23 -2.07 5.65
N LEU A 108 -2.98 -2.36 5.35
CA LEU A 108 -2.11 -3.18 6.18
C LEU A 108 -1.23 -2.26 7.03
N TYR A 109 -1.66 -2.00 8.27
CA TYR A 109 -1.04 -1.00 9.13
C TYR A 109 0.23 -1.50 9.81
N TRP A 110 1.22 -0.61 9.86
CA TRP A 110 2.44 -0.74 10.65
C TRP A 110 2.90 0.62 11.20
N ASN A 111 1.98 1.59 11.32
CA ASN A 111 2.28 3.00 11.59
C ASN A 111 3.09 3.22 12.87
N GLN A 112 2.83 2.46 13.95
CA GLN A 112 3.61 2.61 15.19
C GLN A 112 5.05 2.08 15.07
N PHE A 113 5.31 1.14 14.15
CA PHE A 113 6.68 0.73 13.79
C PHE A 113 7.34 1.75 12.85
N ALA A 114 6.54 2.35 11.96
CA ALA A 114 6.98 3.36 11.00
C ALA A 114 7.10 4.78 11.58
N ASP A 115 6.60 5.02 12.79
CA ASP A 115 6.73 6.28 13.53
C ASP A 115 8.12 6.34 14.18
N GLU A 116 9.10 6.70 13.36
CA GLU A 116 10.48 6.89 13.72
C GLU A 116 10.92 8.32 13.38
N GLY A 117 11.89 8.85 14.13
CA GLY A 117 12.48 10.16 13.83
C GLY A 117 13.37 10.17 12.58
N GLU A 118 13.90 9.00 12.21
CA GLU A 118 14.77 8.79 11.03
C GLU A 118 14.14 7.72 10.13
N VAL A 119 14.03 8.00 8.83
CA VAL A 119 13.40 7.11 7.86
C VAL A 119 14.12 5.75 7.76
N LYS A 120 15.44 5.74 7.90
CA LYS A 120 16.25 4.51 7.85
C LYS A 120 16.00 3.58 9.04
N ASP A 121 15.60 4.13 10.20
CA ASP A 121 15.25 3.33 11.37
C ASP A 121 13.92 2.59 11.13
N ALA A 122 12.94 3.24 10.49
CA ALA A 122 11.71 2.58 10.04
C ALA A 122 11.96 1.57 8.91
N GLU A 123 12.83 1.92 7.94
CA GLU A 123 13.20 1.03 6.84
C GLU A 123 13.82 -0.28 7.35
N ALA A 124 14.78 -0.21 8.28
CA ALA A 124 15.47 -1.39 8.76
C ALA A 124 14.50 -2.43 9.39
N LYS A 125 13.43 -1.97 10.04
CA LYS A 125 12.39 -2.82 10.64
C LYS A 125 11.60 -3.64 9.62
N ILE A 126 11.54 -3.22 8.36
CA ILE A 126 10.92 -3.99 7.27
C ILE A 126 11.68 -5.31 7.09
N TRP A 127 13.01 -5.24 7.17
CA TRP A 127 13.93 -6.31 6.77
C TRP A 127 14.41 -7.17 7.94
N THR A 128 14.61 -6.59 9.11
CA THR A 128 15.17 -7.30 10.27
C THR A 128 14.58 -6.82 11.58
N ALA A 129 14.54 -7.70 12.58
CA ALA A 129 14.19 -7.33 13.94
C ALA A 129 15.38 -6.80 14.76
N SER A 130 16.60 -6.99 14.24
CA SER A 130 17.86 -6.84 14.98
C SER A 130 18.73 -5.72 14.39
N SER A 131 18.11 -4.69 13.81
CA SER A 131 18.83 -3.47 13.41
C SER A 131 19.38 -2.73 14.65
N PRO A 132 20.23 -1.70 14.50
CA PRO A 132 20.74 -0.93 15.64
C PRO A 132 19.66 -0.31 16.55
N ARG A 133 18.45 -0.06 16.03
CA ARG A 133 17.29 0.39 16.83
C ARG A 133 16.35 -0.74 17.25
N ALA A 134 16.62 -1.95 16.78
CA ALA A 134 15.79 -3.15 16.91
C ALA A 134 14.33 -2.91 16.46
N MET A 135 13.50 -3.93 16.63
CA MET A 135 12.06 -3.73 16.60
C MET A 135 11.62 -2.99 17.85
N ARG A 136 11.03 -1.83 17.62
CA ARG A 136 10.38 -0.99 18.63
C ARG A 136 9.20 -0.30 18.00
N TRP A 137 8.27 0.14 18.83
CA TRP A 137 7.09 0.87 18.37
C TRP A 137 6.86 2.06 19.30
N ARG A 138 6.31 3.13 18.74
CA ARG A 138 6.00 4.35 19.49
C ARG A 138 4.55 4.30 19.96
N ASN A 139 4.29 4.74 21.19
CA ASN A 139 2.93 4.95 21.69
C ASN A 139 2.50 6.43 21.57
N SER A 140 1.23 6.75 21.88
CA SER A 140 0.71 8.13 21.79
C SER A 140 1.36 9.13 22.75
N SER A 141 2.03 8.67 23.81
CA SER A 141 2.85 9.54 24.67
C SER A 141 4.23 9.85 24.07
N GLY A 142 4.56 9.26 22.91
CA GLY A 142 5.85 9.43 22.24
C GLY A 142 6.95 8.50 22.74
N VAL A 143 6.62 7.59 23.67
CA VAL A 143 7.56 6.64 24.28
C VAL A 143 7.71 5.42 23.37
N TYR A 144 8.95 4.97 23.19
CA TYR A 144 9.24 3.72 22.49
C TYR A 144 9.15 2.53 23.44
N SER A 145 8.46 1.48 23.00
CA SER A 145 8.44 0.17 23.65
C SER A 145 9.07 -0.88 22.75
N ALA A 146 9.61 -1.94 23.34
CA ALA A 146 10.14 -3.07 22.59
C ALA A 146 9.05 -3.70 21.71
N GLY A 147 9.42 -4.03 20.47
CA GLY A 147 8.59 -4.76 19.53
C GLY A 147 8.88 -6.26 19.55
N PRO A 148 8.15 -7.04 18.75
CA PRO A 148 8.39 -8.48 18.60
C PRO A 148 9.74 -8.78 17.92
N ASN A 149 10.30 -9.97 18.18
CA ASN A 149 11.57 -10.44 17.60
C ASN A 149 11.45 -10.92 16.12
N ILE A 150 10.55 -10.33 15.35
CA ILE A 150 10.39 -10.56 13.92
C ILE A 150 10.19 -9.23 13.20
N SER A 151 10.62 -9.14 11.94
CA SER A 151 10.53 -7.89 11.17
C SER A 151 9.08 -7.52 10.86
N ALA A 152 8.84 -6.24 10.58
CA ALA A 152 7.55 -5.76 10.09
C ALA A 152 7.14 -6.48 8.79
N GLY A 153 8.08 -6.78 7.89
CA GLY A 153 7.82 -7.57 6.68
C GLY A 153 7.29 -8.97 6.98
N GLU A 154 7.79 -9.62 8.04
CA GLU A 154 7.28 -10.92 8.49
C GLU A 154 5.92 -10.81 9.20
N LEU A 155 5.74 -9.82 10.08
CA LEU A 155 4.45 -9.58 10.76
C LEU A 155 3.32 -9.35 9.77
N LEU A 156 3.55 -8.48 8.79
CA LEU A 156 2.54 -8.12 7.81
C LEU A 156 2.28 -9.26 6.82
N PHE A 157 3.30 -10.04 6.45
CA PHE A 157 3.11 -11.28 5.69
C PHE A 157 2.21 -12.28 6.44
N ARG A 158 2.43 -12.51 7.73
CA ARG A 158 1.57 -13.38 8.55
C ARG A 158 0.14 -12.83 8.64
N SER A 159 0.00 -11.53 8.90
CA SER A 159 -1.31 -10.87 8.91
C SER A 159 -2.06 -11.04 7.59
N TYR A 160 -1.38 -10.90 6.45
CA TYR A 160 -1.96 -11.14 5.13
C TYR A 160 -2.39 -12.60 4.97
N ARG A 161 -1.48 -13.55 5.20
CA ARG A 161 -1.72 -14.98 5.06
C ARG A 161 -2.92 -15.44 5.88
N ASP A 162 -2.95 -15.05 7.15
CA ASP A 162 -3.90 -15.59 8.12
C ASP A 162 -5.30 -14.97 7.93
N ASN A 163 -5.38 -13.69 7.57
CA ASN A 163 -6.67 -13.00 7.34
C ASN A 163 -7.27 -13.24 5.95
N LEU A 164 -6.47 -13.67 4.97
CA LEU A 164 -6.96 -14.07 3.65
C LEU A 164 -7.02 -15.61 3.51
N ALA A 165 -6.91 -16.36 4.61
CA ALA A 165 -7.12 -17.81 4.56
C ALA A 165 -8.48 -18.14 3.93
N GLY A 166 -8.48 -19.04 2.93
CA GLY A 166 -9.68 -19.38 2.17
C GLY A 166 -10.07 -18.39 1.06
N TYR A 167 -9.22 -17.40 0.76
CA TYR A 167 -9.45 -16.49 -0.38
C TYR A 167 -9.68 -17.26 -1.68
N SER A 168 -10.80 -16.97 -2.32
CA SER A 168 -11.26 -17.64 -3.55
C SER A 168 -11.44 -16.68 -4.72
N GLY A 169 -11.32 -15.37 -4.48
CA GLY A 169 -11.48 -14.31 -5.47
C GLY A 169 -10.44 -14.34 -6.59
N SER A 170 -10.65 -13.44 -7.56
CA SER A 170 -9.98 -13.50 -8.86
C SER A 170 -8.70 -12.68 -8.95
N ASN A 171 -8.48 -11.71 -8.05
CA ASN A 171 -7.39 -10.75 -8.17
C ASN A 171 -7.07 -10.09 -6.83
N ILE A 172 -5.78 -10.04 -6.48
CA ILE A 172 -5.27 -9.22 -5.38
C ILE A 172 -4.30 -8.20 -5.95
N ARG A 173 -4.56 -6.93 -5.62
CA ARG A 173 -3.70 -5.78 -5.90
C ARG A 173 -3.08 -5.29 -4.60
N LEU A 174 -1.75 -5.25 -4.55
CA LEU A 174 -1.02 -4.72 -3.40
C LEU A 174 -0.40 -3.36 -3.78
N VAL A 175 -0.66 -2.34 -2.98
CA VAL A 175 -0.23 -0.96 -3.25
C VAL A 175 0.68 -0.51 -2.13
N GLY A 176 1.90 -0.11 -2.44
CA GLY A 176 2.85 0.43 -1.46
C GLY A 176 3.11 1.90 -1.71
N HIS A 177 3.20 2.71 -0.65
CA HIS A 177 3.64 4.11 -0.74
C HIS A 177 4.91 4.37 0.05
N SER A 178 5.85 5.15 -0.50
CA SER A 178 7.12 5.49 0.17
C SER A 178 7.86 4.22 0.63
N LEU A 179 8.12 4.03 1.93
CA LEU A 179 8.65 2.77 2.49
C LEU A 179 7.71 1.55 2.31
N GLY A 180 6.40 1.78 2.24
CA GLY A 180 5.38 0.75 2.00
C GLY A 180 5.57 0.00 0.69
N ASN A 181 6.28 0.58 -0.28
CA ASN A 181 6.73 -0.11 -1.50
C ASN A 181 7.61 -1.33 -1.20
N GLN A 182 8.54 -1.18 -0.26
CA GLN A 182 9.42 -2.27 0.15
C GLN A 182 8.60 -3.37 0.82
N LEU A 183 7.65 -3.01 1.69
CA LEU A 183 6.72 -3.96 2.30
C LEU A 183 5.88 -4.68 1.24
N ALA A 184 5.33 -3.97 0.26
CA ALA A 184 4.55 -4.57 -0.82
C ALA A 184 5.38 -5.62 -1.58
N ILE A 185 6.64 -5.29 -1.92
CA ILE A 185 7.56 -6.22 -2.59
C ILE A 185 7.92 -7.41 -1.68
N VAL A 186 8.29 -7.16 -0.42
CA VAL A 186 8.69 -8.20 0.55
C VAL A 186 7.54 -9.16 0.84
N ILE A 187 6.33 -8.66 1.06
CA ILE A 187 5.14 -9.48 1.30
C ILE A 187 4.84 -10.33 0.06
N THR A 188 4.85 -9.74 -1.13
CA THR A 188 4.63 -10.47 -2.39
C THR A 188 5.69 -11.57 -2.59
N LYS A 189 6.95 -11.29 -2.29
CA LYS A 189 8.04 -12.28 -2.34
C LYS A 189 7.81 -13.44 -1.36
N LYS A 190 7.49 -13.14 -0.11
CA LYS A 190 7.20 -14.17 0.92
C LYS A 190 6.00 -15.04 0.54
N ILE A 191 4.95 -14.45 -0.02
CA ILE A 191 3.80 -15.19 -0.55
C ILE A 191 4.23 -16.09 -1.70
N SER A 192 4.97 -15.55 -2.67
CA SER A 192 5.49 -16.30 -3.81
C SER A 192 6.32 -17.51 -3.38
N ASP A 193 7.18 -17.35 -2.38
CA ASP A 193 8.00 -18.43 -1.84
C ASP A 193 7.15 -19.48 -1.13
N ALA A 194 6.17 -19.06 -0.32
CA ALA A 194 5.25 -19.97 0.34
C ALA A 194 4.39 -20.76 -0.65
N VAL A 195 3.97 -20.13 -1.76
CA VAL A 195 3.25 -20.79 -2.87
C VAL A 195 4.16 -21.80 -3.57
N SER A 196 5.39 -21.42 -3.91
CA SER A 196 6.37 -22.34 -4.52
C SER A 196 6.70 -23.53 -3.60
N ALA A 197 6.71 -23.32 -2.28
CA ALA A 197 6.91 -24.37 -1.29
C ALA A 197 5.65 -25.22 -1.01
N GLY A 198 4.50 -24.94 -1.64
CA GLY A 198 3.25 -25.66 -1.43
C GLY A 198 2.56 -25.39 -0.09
N SER A 199 3.01 -24.38 0.66
CA SER A 199 2.47 -24.01 1.97
C SER A 199 1.39 -22.91 1.90
N MET A 200 1.12 -22.37 0.71
CA MET A 200 0.11 -21.35 0.48
C MET A 200 -0.59 -21.53 -0.87
N ASN A 201 -1.89 -21.22 -0.91
CA ASN A 201 -2.67 -21.25 -2.15
C ASN A 201 -2.17 -20.19 -3.14
N SER A 202 -1.96 -20.55 -4.41
CA SER A 202 -1.51 -19.62 -5.45
C SER A 202 -2.45 -18.45 -5.70
N LYS A 203 -3.74 -18.56 -5.37
CA LYS A 203 -4.71 -17.44 -5.41
C LYS A 203 -4.35 -16.29 -4.47
N LEU A 204 -3.52 -16.54 -3.45
CA LEU A 204 -3.04 -15.52 -2.53
C LEU A 204 -1.88 -14.70 -3.09
N LEU A 205 -1.24 -15.12 -4.18
CA LEU A 205 -0.19 -14.33 -4.82
C LEU A 205 -0.80 -13.07 -5.46
N PRO A 206 -0.37 -11.85 -5.09
CA PRO A 206 -0.79 -10.63 -5.76
C PRO A 206 -0.52 -10.72 -7.27
N LYS A 207 -1.53 -10.40 -8.08
CA LYS A 207 -1.37 -10.35 -9.54
C LYS A 207 -0.74 -9.05 -9.99
N ARG A 208 -0.98 -7.97 -9.24
CA ARG A 208 -0.53 -6.63 -9.57
C ARG A 208 -0.04 -5.90 -8.33
N VAL A 209 1.12 -5.27 -8.43
CA VAL A 209 1.74 -4.49 -7.36
C VAL A 209 1.99 -3.08 -7.86
N ALA A 210 1.40 -2.09 -7.20
CA ALA A 210 1.57 -0.68 -7.53
C ALA A 210 2.55 -0.02 -6.57
N LEU A 211 3.57 0.64 -7.13
CA LEU A 211 4.63 1.27 -6.38
C LEU A 211 4.51 2.80 -6.41
N LEU A 212 3.99 3.40 -5.35
CA LEU A 212 3.62 4.82 -5.30
C LEU A 212 4.73 5.64 -4.61
N ASP A 213 5.32 6.56 -5.36
CA ASP A 213 6.48 7.38 -5.01
C ASP A 213 7.52 6.63 -4.17
N PRO A 214 8.15 5.57 -4.73
CA PRO A 214 8.88 4.60 -3.94
C PRO A 214 10.17 5.14 -3.34
N PHE A 215 10.43 4.78 -2.08
CA PHE A 215 11.65 5.15 -1.38
C PHE A 215 12.53 3.93 -1.13
N TYR A 216 13.83 4.08 -1.41
CA TYR A 216 14.89 3.12 -1.07
C TYR A 216 16.07 3.91 -0.53
N SER A 217 16.55 3.62 0.68
CA SER A 217 17.73 4.33 1.15
C SER A 217 19.00 3.83 0.46
N ASN A 218 19.94 4.76 0.27
CA ASN A 218 21.26 4.47 -0.27
C ASN A 218 22.11 3.61 0.69
N GLN A 219 23.22 3.09 0.15
CA GLN A 219 24.29 2.38 0.87
C GLN A 219 23.94 0.96 1.35
N ALA A 220 25.01 0.16 1.46
CA ALA A 220 24.98 -1.21 1.96
C ALA A 220 24.38 -1.30 3.36
N LYS A 221 23.58 -2.34 3.60
CA LYS A 221 23.02 -2.68 4.91
C LYS A 221 23.61 -4.00 5.39
N SER A 222 24.19 -4.01 6.58
CA SER A 222 24.75 -5.24 7.18
C SER A 222 23.70 -6.34 7.31
N TYR A 223 22.46 -5.98 7.67
CA TYR A 223 21.32 -6.88 7.77
C TYR A 223 20.77 -7.39 6.42
N LEU A 224 21.33 -6.93 5.30
CA LEU A 224 21.03 -7.44 3.95
C LEU A 224 22.27 -8.06 3.29
N GLY A 225 23.23 -8.54 4.09
CA GLY A 225 24.48 -9.11 3.57
C GLY A 225 25.30 -8.10 2.78
N ASN A 226 25.35 -6.86 3.28
CA ASN A 226 26.03 -5.71 2.65
C ASN A 226 25.46 -5.28 1.28
N LYS A 227 24.26 -5.74 0.93
CA LYS A 227 23.49 -5.16 -0.17
C LYS A 227 22.76 -3.91 0.32
N TRP A 228 22.55 -2.97 -0.57
CA TRP A 228 21.60 -1.90 -0.34
C TRP A 228 20.17 -2.35 -0.66
N VAL A 229 19.19 -1.68 -0.09
CA VAL A 229 17.76 -2.06 -0.16
C VAL A 229 17.25 -2.12 -1.60
N GLY A 230 17.65 -1.16 -2.43
CA GLY A 230 17.19 -1.05 -3.82
C GLY A 230 17.54 -2.26 -4.68
N GLU A 231 18.73 -2.86 -4.49
CA GLU A 231 19.14 -4.10 -5.18
C GLU A 231 18.33 -5.31 -4.72
N VAL A 232 18.07 -5.44 -3.41
CA VAL A 232 17.28 -6.56 -2.89
C VAL A 232 15.85 -6.50 -3.44
N CYS A 233 15.22 -5.33 -3.42
CA CYS A 233 13.91 -5.13 -4.03
C CYS A 233 13.92 -5.43 -5.54
N ARG A 234 14.96 -5.01 -6.27
CA ARG A 234 15.12 -5.29 -7.70
C ARG A 234 15.22 -6.80 -7.98
N SER A 235 16.00 -7.52 -7.17
CA SER A 235 16.12 -8.98 -7.27
C SER A 235 14.76 -9.66 -7.05
N TYR A 236 14.01 -9.25 -6.02
CA TYR A 236 12.68 -9.79 -5.75
C TYR A 236 11.70 -9.49 -6.89
N VAL A 237 11.67 -8.27 -7.40
CA VAL A 237 10.80 -7.90 -8.53
C VAL A 237 11.16 -8.69 -9.78
N SER A 238 12.44 -8.98 -10.03
CA SER A 238 12.88 -9.79 -11.18
C SER A 238 12.27 -11.20 -11.13
N GLU A 239 12.37 -11.85 -9.97
CA GLU A 239 11.80 -13.18 -9.76
C GLU A 239 10.27 -13.16 -9.79
N LEU A 240 9.63 -12.16 -9.19
CA LEU A 240 8.18 -12.06 -9.18
C LEU A 240 7.60 -11.83 -10.58
N LYS A 241 8.29 -11.06 -11.42
CA LYS A 241 7.92 -10.88 -12.83
C LYS A 241 7.96 -12.19 -13.61
N SER A 242 8.96 -13.05 -13.40
CA SER A 242 9.02 -14.36 -14.08
C SER A 242 7.90 -15.30 -13.65
N LYS A 243 7.29 -15.04 -12.47
CA LYS A 243 6.10 -15.72 -11.96
C LYS A 243 4.79 -15.04 -12.35
N GLY A 244 4.82 -14.04 -13.24
CA GLY A 244 3.64 -13.38 -13.79
C GLY A 244 3.07 -12.23 -12.94
N VAL A 245 3.76 -11.79 -11.88
CA VAL A 245 3.34 -10.61 -11.11
C VAL A 245 3.61 -9.36 -11.93
N ILE A 246 2.59 -8.52 -12.06
CA ILE A 246 2.64 -7.26 -12.79
C ILE A 246 3.05 -6.15 -11.83
N PHE A 247 4.01 -5.32 -12.22
CA PHE A 247 4.45 -4.15 -11.46
C PHE A 247 4.20 -2.87 -12.24
N GLU A 248 3.67 -1.86 -11.55
CA GLU A 248 3.57 -0.47 -12.01
C GLU A 248 4.21 0.45 -10.97
N ALA A 249 4.70 1.60 -11.40
CA ALA A 249 5.28 2.59 -10.51
C ALA A 249 4.86 4.00 -10.90
N TYR A 250 4.59 4.83 -9.90
CA TYR A 250 4.17 6.22 -10.07
C TYR A 250 5.11 7.11 -9.28
N ARG A 251 5.85 7.99 -9.96
CA ARG A 251 6.68 9.01 -9.30
C ARG A 251 6.01 10.36 -9.44
N SER A 252 5.75 11.02 -8.32
CA SER A 252 5.16 12.36 -8.23
C SER A 252 6.07 13.38 -7.55
N SER A 253 7.15 12.95 -6.91
CA SER A 253 8.07 13.85 -6.18
C SER A 253 9.54 13.62 -6.52
N GLY A 254 10.35 14.65 -6.23
CA GLY A 254 11.81 14.54 -6.21
C GLY A 254 12.37 14.00 -4.89
N ALA A 255 11.53 13.79 -3.87
CA ALA A 255 11.98 13.33 -2.54
C ALA A 255 12.50 11.87 -2.59
N SER A 256 11.99 11.07 -3.52
CA SER A 256 12.40 9.70 -3.82
C SER A 256 13.52 9.59 -4.87
N SER A 257 13.87 10.69 -5.57
CA SER A 257 14.79 10.66 -6.71
C SER A 257 15.98 11.61 -6.61
N THR A 258 16.07 12.42 -5.56
CA THR A 258 17.28 13.22 -5.28
C THR A 258 18.22 12.37 -4.41
N GLY A 259 19.41 12.06 -4.94
CA GLY A 259 20.42 11.18 -4.33
C GLY A 259 20.93 11.59 -2.93
N PHE A 260 20.39 12.67 -2.36
CA PHE A 260 20.68 13.13 -1.01
C PHE A 260 19.86 12.41 0.07
N ILE A 261 18.65 11.93 -0.22
CA ILE A 261 17.75 11.30 0.78
C ILE A 261 17.48 9.82 0.45
N GLY A 262 17.25 9.50 -0.83
CA GLY A 262 16.97 8.14 -1.31
C GLY A 262 17.59 7.87 -2.68
N ASP A 263 17.47 6.63 -3.14
CA ASP A 263 17.91 6.21 -4.46
C ASP A 263 16.78 6.28 -5.50
N SER A 264 17.09 6.81 -6.68
CA SER A 264 16.15 6.85 -7.81
C SER A 264 15.70 5.46 -8.31
N ASN A 265 16.51 4.43 -8.02
CA ASN A 265 16.37 3.03 -8.38
C ASN A 265 15.87 2.82 -9.80
N SER A 266 16.50 3.53 -10.76
CA SER A 266 16.13 3.52 -12.18
C SER A 266 16.04 2.10 -12.74
N GLY A 267 16.96 1.21 -12.33
CA GLY A 267 16.91 -0.21 -12.70
C GLY A 267 15.64 -0.92 -12.25
N LEU A 268 15.11 -0.62 -11.05
CA LEU A 268 13.81 -1.14 -10.62
C LEU A 268 12.66 -0.47 -11.38
N MET A 269 12.70 0.85 -11.58
CA MET A 269 11.65 1.56 -12.33
C MET A 269 11.52 0.99 -13.76
N ASN A 270 12.64 0.64 -14.38
CA ASN A 270 12.70 0.01 -15.70
C ASN A 270 12.09 -1.38 -15.76
N MET A 271 11.79 -1.99 -14.62
CA MET A 271 11.12 -3.28 -14.54
C MET A 271 9.60 -3.14 -14.40
N THR A 272 9.08 -1.92 -14.24
CA THR A 272 7.66 -1.62 -14.00
C THR A 272 7.01 -0.91 -15.19
N ALA A 273 5.67 -0.87 -15.22
CA ALA A 273 4.95 0.14 -16.00
C ALA A 273 5.15 1.50 -15.31
N PHE A 274 6.20 2.22 -15.67
CA PHE A 274 6.62 3.42 -14.98
C PHE A 274 5.93 4.68 -15.51
N SER A 275 5.31 5.44 -14.61
CA SER A 275 4.64 6.71 -14.87
C SER A 275 5.27 7.83 -14.03
N GLU A 276 5.63 8.92 -14.69
CA GLU A 276 6.02 10.18 -14.06
C GLU A 276 4.83 11.14 -14.05
N LEU A 277 4.34 11.42 -12.85
CA LEU A 277 3.33 12.43 -12.58
C LEU A 277 4.00 13.80 -12.42
N LYS A 278 3.26 14.84 -12.78
CA LYS A 278 3.62 16.25 -12.68
C LYS A 278 2.57 16.96 -11.83
N PRO A 279 2.64 16.84 -10.50
CA PRO A 279 1.73 17.54 -9.60
C PRO A 279 2.08 19.04 -9.51
N TRP A 280 1.94 19.77 -10.62
CA TRP A 280 2.32 21.18 -10.74
C TRP A 280 1.31 22.14 -10.12
N TYR A 281 0.15 21.63 -9.68
CA TYR A 281 -0.73 22.30 -8.72
C TYR A 281 -0.10 22.48 -7.33
N PHE A 282 1.01 21.81 -7.03
CA PHE A 282 1.85 22.08 -5.87
C PHE A 282 3.13 22.83 -6.26
N ALA A 283 3.55 23.76 -5.41
CA ALA A 283 4.83 24.45 -5.55
C ALA A 283 6.02 23.48 -5.53
N SER A 284 7.16 23.88 -6.09
CA SER A 284 8.40 23.06 -6.09
C SER A 284 8.89 22.70 -4.69
N THR A 285 8.59 23.53 -3.69
CA THR A 285 8.98 23.34 -2.28
C THR A 285 8.05 22.41 -1.49
N GLN A 286 6.85 22.13 -1.99
CA GLN A 286 5.86 21.27 -1.35
C GLN A 286 6.14 19.78 -1.60
N LEU A 287 7.35 19.34 -1.22
CA LEU A 287 7.83 17.99 -1.49
C LEU A 287 6.99 16.91 -0.79
N THR A 288 6.49 17.19 0.42
CA THR A 288 5.64 16.26 1.19
C THR A 288 4.31 16.02 0.49
N GLU A 289 3.65 17.08 0.03
CA GLU A 289 2.36 16.99 -0.66
C GLU A 289 2.53 16.32 -2.03
N LYS A 290 3.61 16.64 -2.75
CA LYS A 290 3.99 15.94 -3.98
C LYS A 290 4.26 14.46 -3.75
N HIS A 291 4.92 14.10 -2.67
CA HIS A 291 5.19 12.70 -2.32
C HIS A 291 3.90 11.93 -1.99
N ASN A 292 2.95 12.58 -1.32
CA ASN A 292 1.63 12.00 -1.04
C ASN A 292 0.71 11.95 -2.27
N ALA A 293 0.98 12.78 -3.29
CA ALA A 293 0.17 12.85 -4.50
C ALA A 293 0.02 11.50 -5.20
N ALA A 294 1.08 10.70 -5.29
CA ALA A 294 1.00 9.38 -5.92
C ALA A 294 -0.08 8.48 -5.30
N VAL A 295 -0.32 8.57 -3.98
CA VAL A 295 -1.32 7.74 -3.27
C VAL A 295 -2.72 8.09 -3.71
N TRP A 296 -3.12 9.34 -3.46
CA TRP A 296 -4.49 9.73 -3.73
C TRP A 296 -4.77 9.81 -5.23
N HIS A 297 -3.77 10.15 -6.06
CA HIS A 297 -3.91 10.19 -7.52
C HIS A 297 -4.17 8.78 -8.07
N TYR A 298 -3.35 7.79 -7.67
CA TYR A 298 -3.55 6.41 -8.08
C TYR A 298 -4.92 5.88 -7.66
N LEU A 299 -5.29 6.03 -6.39
CA LEU A 299 -6.58 5.52 -5.88
C LEU A 299 -7.77 6.20 -6.56
N TRP A 300 -7.71 7.52 -6.78
CA TRP A 300 -8.77 8.29 -7.44
C TRP A 300 -8.87 7.97 -8.94
N SER A 301 -7.75 7.66 -9.60
CA SER A 301 -7.73 7.33 -11.03
C SER A 301 -8.57 6.09 -11.39
N PHE A 302 -8.95 5.27 -10.41
CA PHE A 302 -9.87 4.15 -10.60
C PHE A 302 -11.30 4.58 -10.95
N SER A 303 -11.69 5.81 -10.61
CA SER A 303 -13.00 6.38 -10.89
C SER A 303 -13.22 6.75 -12.36
N PHE A 304 -12.15 6.82 -13.15
CA PHE A 304 -12.17 7.35 -14.51
C PHE A 304 -11.75 6.30 -15.54
N ASN A 305 -12.06 6.56 -16.80
CA ASN A 305 -11.49 5.77 -17.89
C ASN A 305 -9.96 5.86 -17.86
N PRO A 306 -9.23 4.81 -18.27
CA PRO A 306 -7.78 4.89 -18.41
C PRO A 306 -7.39 6.09 -19.28
N PRO A 307 -6.43 6.92 -18.83
CA PRO A 307 -5.95 8.08 -19.59
C PRO A 307 -5.32 7.61 -20.90
N LEU A 308 -5.27 8.48 -21.92
CA LEU A 308 -4.71 8.12 -23.21
C LEU A 308 -3.22 8.45 -23.29
N ILE A 309 -2.54 7.76 -24.21
CA ILE A 309 -1.23 8.17 -24.69
C ILE A 309 -1.46 9.19 -25.81
N SER A 310 -0.99 10.41 -25.59
CA SER A 310 -1.12 11.55 -26.51
C SER A 310 -0.76 11.18 -27.94
N GLY A 311 -1.65 11.50 -28.87
CA GLY A 311 -1.50 11.18 -30.29
C GLY A 311 -1.83 9.72 -30.66
N THR A 312 -2.38 8.93 -29.73
CA THR A 312 -2.77 7.54 -29.98
C THR A 312 -4.13 7.21 -29.35
N SER A 313 -4.71 6.05 -29.71
CA SER A 313 -5.86 5.46 -29.00
C SER A 313 -5.46 4.51 -27.86
N ASN A 314 -4.15 4.37 -27.59
CA ASN A 314 -3.66 3.46 -26.56
C ASN A 314 -3.83 4.06 -25.17
N GLN A 315 -4.18 3.20 -24.21
CA GLN A 315 -4.31 3.59 -22.81
C GLN A 315 -2.93 3.70 -22.13
N ALA A 316 -2.75 4.73 -21.32
CA ALA A 316 -1.67 4.89 -20.36
C ALA A 316 -1.99 4.13 -19.05
N ALA A 317 -1.08 4.17 -18.08
CA ALA A 317 -1.23 3.48 -16.81
C ALA A 317 -2.06 4.31 -15.81
N SER A 318 -3.17 3.76 -15.34
CA SER A 318 -3.92 4.20 -14.17
C SER A 318 -4.36 2.97 -13.36
N ALA A 319 -4.94 3.19 -12.18
CA ALA A 319 -5.55 2.12 -11.43
C ALA A 319 -6.68 1.39 -12.20
N ARG A 320 -7.40 2.10 -13.08
CA ARG A 320 -8.47 1.52 -13.91
C ARG A 320 -7.95 0.73 -15.12
N THR A 321 -6.74 1.04 -15.58
CA THR A 321 -6.12 0.33 -16.73
C THR A 321 -6.07 -1.17 -16.47
N SER A 322 -6.39 -1.97 -17.48
CA SER A 322 -6.43 -3.42 -17.36
C SER A 322 -5.06 -4.02 -17.02
N ASP A 323 -5.05 -5.14 -16.32
CA ASP A 323 -3.81 -5.82 -15.95
C ASP A 323 -3.00 -6.25 -17.21
N SER A 324 -3.68 -6.67 -18.28
CA SER A 324 -3.01 -7.00 -19.55
C SER A 324 -2.28 -5.80 -20.14
N ARG A 325 -2.92 -4.62 -20.13
CA ARG A 325 -2.32 -3.39 -20.66
C ARG A 325 -1.16 -2.91 -19.80
N ILE A 326 -1.28 -2.96 -18.47
CA ILE A 326 -0.16 -2.67 -17.57
C ILE A 326 0.98 -3.66 -17.78
N GLY A 327 0.68 -4.94 -18.01
CA GLY A 327 1.68 -5.93 -18.41
C GLY A 327 2.43 -5.56 -19.69
N THR A 328 1.72 -5.06 -20.72
CA THR A 328 2.36 -4.53 -21.95
C THR A 328 3.27 -3.34 -21.65
N LEU A 329 2.79 -2.38 -20.86
CA LEU A 329 3.57 -1.20 -20.50
C LEU A 329 4.81 -1.58 -19.67
N MET A 330 4.66 -2.50 -18.72
CA MET A 330 5.74 -3.02 -17.88
C MET A 330 6.88 -3.62 -18.70
N ASN A 331 6.54 -4.40 -19.72
CA ASN A 331 7.50 -5.09 -20.59
C ASN A 331 7.98 -4.24 -21.78
N GLY A 332 7.46 -3.03 -21.95
CA GLY A 332 7.93 -2.07 -22.95
C GLY A 332 9.26 -1.42 -22.57
N THR A 333 9.83 -0.65 -23.49
CA THR A 333 11.10 0.09 -23.31
C THR A 333 10.91 1.56 -22.92
N GLN A 334 9.65 1.99 -22.81
CA GLN A 334 9.28 3.38 -22.58
C GLN A 334 8.58 3.54 -21.22
N LYS A 335 8.76 4.71 -20.61
CA LYS A 335 7.97 5.20 -19.48
C LYS A 335 6.89 6.15 -19.99
N LEU A 336 5.91 6.40 -19.14
CA LEU A 336 4.85 7.37 -19.36
C LEU A 336 5.21 8.65 -18.61
N VAL A 337 5.02 9.80 -19.24
CA VAL A 337 5.22 11.11 -18.61
C VAL A 337 3.95 11.90 -18.80
N GLN A 338 3.35 12.36 -17.70
CA GLN A 338 2.13 13.17 -17.73
C GLN A 338 2.38 14.42 -18.59
N ASP A 339 1.48 14.73 -19.52
CA ASP A 339 1.59 15.89 -20.39
C ASP A 339 0.31 16.76 -20.45
N GLN A 340 -0.81 16.26 -19.94
CA GLN A 340 -2.03 17.03 -19.62
C GLN A 340 -2.50 16.70 -18.19
N GLY A 341 -3.35 17.54 -17.59
CA GLY A 341 -3.82 17.40 -16.19
C GLY A 341 -2.82 17.82 -15.11
N ALA A 342 -1.62 18.28 -15.48
CA ALA A 342 -0.54 18.58 -14.52
C ALA A 342 -0.87 19.71 -13.51
N TYR A 343 -1.85 20.58 -13.80
CA TYR A 343 -2.22 21.73 -12.97
C TYR A 343 -3.55 21.55 -12.21
N THR A 344 -4.15 20.37 -12.28
CA THR A 344 -5.39 20.00 -11.62
C THR A 344 -5.15 18.77 -10.76
N LYS A 345 -5.89 18.62 -9.65
CA LYS A 345 -5.76 17.44 -8.78
C LYS A 345 -6.52 16.23 -9.34
N GLU A 346 -7.55 16.45 -10.16
CA GLU A 346 -8.43 15.37 -10.61
C GLU A 346 -7.77 14.59 -11.75
N PRO A 347 -7.61 13.25 -11.66
CA PRO A 347 -6.97 12.46 -12.72
C PRO A 347 -7.76 12.33 -14.04
N SER A 348 -8.96 12.92 -14.15
CA SER A 348 -9.88 12.70 -15.27
C SER A 348 -9.41 13.38 -16.57
N ASP A 349 -8.61 14.43 -16.45
CA ASP A 349 -8.05 15.22 -17.55
C ASP A 349 -6.59 14.88 -17.86
N ASP A 350 -6.08 13.79 -17.26
CA ASP A 350 -4.72 13.30 -17.49
C ASP A 350 -4.56 12.70 -18.89
N ASN A 351 -3.46 13.06 -19.53
CA ASN A 351 -2.87 12.31 -20.64
C ASN A 351 -1.38 12.13 -20.40
N PHE A 352 -0.80 11.17 -21.13
CA PHE A 352 0.61 10.84 -21.02
C PHE A 352 1.27 10.79 -22.40
N LYS A 353 2.55 11.13 -22.45
CA LYS A 353 3.42 10.80 -23.59
C LYS A 353 4.38 9.69 -23.24
N LEU A 354 4.80 8.93 -24.26
CA LEU A 354 5.86 7.95 -24.12
C LEU A 354 7.23 8.63 -24.16
N GLN A 355 8.13 8.20 -23.28
CA GLN A 355 9.54 8.60 -23.30
C GLN A 355 10.41 7.35 -23.12
N ALA A 356 11.58 7.29 -23.75
CA ALA A 356 12.56 6.24 -23.46
C ALA A 356 12.90 6.22 -21.96
N ARG A 357 13.14 5.02 -21.43
CA ARG A 357 13.48 4.77 -20.02
C ARG A 357 14.89 5.23 -19.67
#